data_AF-A0A2D8C0B9-F1
#
_entry.id   AF-A0A2D8C0B9-F1
#
_cell.length_a   1.000
_cell.length_b   1.000
_cell.length_c   1.000
_cell.angle_alpha   90.00
_cell.angle_beta   90.00
_cell.angle_gamma   90.00
#
_symmetry.space_group_name_H-M   'P 1'
#
loop_
_entity.id
_entity.type
_entity.pdbx_description
1 polymer ?
#
loop_
_entity_poly.entity_id
_entity_poly.type
_entity_poly.pdbx_seq_one_letter_code
_entity_poly.pdbx_strand_id
1 'polypeptide(L)'
;MNYNETETLKETVETDTEMKDWLVNYVGERHDPDSGEVTVEMIVETMATEFPEFLMAVAEENWVRGYHQALNDVDAGQKMFQEEASTNDGL
;
A
#
# COMPACT_ATOMS: atom_id res chain seq x y z
N MET A 1 4.19 -15.17 -9.30
CA MET A 1 3.65 -14.30 -8.24
C MET A 1 2.94 -15.20 -7.26
N ASN A 2 3.43 -15.31 -6.03
CA ASN A 2 2.68 -15.99 -4.98
C ASN A 2 1.64 -14.97 -4.48
N TYR A 3 0.36 -15.24 -4.66
CA TYR A 3 -0.76 -14.34 -4.28
C TYR A 3 -1.13 -14.48 -2.80
N ASN A 4 -0.29 -15.14 -2.00
CA ASN A 4 -0.43 -15.15 -0.56
C ASN A 4 -0.57 -13.71 -0.08
N GLU A 5 -1.58 -13.46 0.76
CA GLU A 5 -1.81 -12.20 1.46
C GLU A 5 -0.49 -11.52 1.80
N THR A 6 -0.39 -10.23 1.49
CA THR A 6 0.75 -9.40 1.88
C THR A 6 1.02 -9.62 3.36
N GLU A 7 2.24 -10.03 3.72
CA GLU A 7 2.60 -10.35 5.12
C GLU A 7 2.25 -9.22 6.09
N THR A 8 2.25 -7.98 5.61
CA THR A 8 1.81 -6.78 6.35
C THR A 8 0.36 -6.85 6.85
N LEU A 9 -0.54 -7.57 6.18
CA LEU A 9 -1.94 -7.72 6.63
C LEU A 9 -2.03 -8.48 7.96
N LYS A 10 -1.08 -9.38 8.22
CA LYS A 10 -1.02 -10.21 9.43
C LYS A 10 -0.34 -9.51 10.60
N GLU A 11 0.24 -8.34 10.37
CA GLU A 11 0.95 -7.60 11.42
C GLU A 11 -0.06 -7.06 12.44
N THR A 12 0.25 -7.28 13.73
CA THR A 12 -0.45 -6.64 14.84
C THR A 12 -0.12 -5.15 14.87
N VAL A 13 -1.14 -4.31 15.08
CA VAL A 13 -0.96 -2.86 15.08
C VAL A 13 -0.60 -2.34 16.47
N GLU A 14 0.57 -1.72 16.60
CA GLU A 14 0.99 -1.04 17.83
C GLU A 14 0.24 0.28 18.04
N THR A 15 -0.13 0.60 19.28
CA THR A 15 -0.88 1.81 19.67
C THR A 15 0.05 2.96 20.11
N ASP A 16 1.04 3.28 19.28
CA ASP A 16 2.05 4.33 19.53
C ASP A 16 1.54 5.77 19.31
N THR A 17 0.32 5.93 18.79
CA THR A 17 -0.32 7.22 18.53
C THR A 17 -1.80 7.19 18.93
N GLU A 18 -2.36 8.36 19.25
CA GLU A 18 -3.77 8.50 19.64
C GLU A 18 -4.73 7.97 18.57
N MET A 19 -4.45 8.23 17.29
CA MET A 19 -5.27 7.71 16.19
C MET A 19 -5.22 6.19 16.11
N LYS A 20 -4.04 5.57 16.26
CA LYS A 20 -3.93 4.10 16.26
C LYS A 20 -4.62 3.48 17.46
N ASP A 21 -4.50 4.08 18.64
CA ASP A 21 -5.19 3.62 19.85
C ASP A 21 -6.72 3.63 19.67
N TRP A 22 -7.27 4.76 19.20
CA TRP A 22 -8.69 4.85 18.89
C TRP A 22 -9.13 3.78 17.88
N LEU A 23 -8.37 3.60 16.80
CA LEU A 23 -8.71 2.67 15.74
C LEU A 23 -8.63 1.20 16.18
N VAL A 24 -7.58 0.83 16.92
CA VAL A 24 -7.41 -0.51 17.49
C VAL A 24 -8.55 -0.83 18.45
N ASN A 25 -8.92 0.10 19.33
CA ASN A 25 -10.04 -0.11 20.25
C ASN A 25 -11.37 -0.29 19.49
N TYR A 26 -11.65 0.60 18.53
CA TYR A 26 -12.88 0.57 17.73
C TYR A 26 -13.05 -0.71 16.90
N VAL A 27 -11.95 -1.20 16.31
CA VAL A 27 -11.92 -2.42 15.50
C VAL A 27 -11.90 -3.66 16.39
N GLY A 28 -11.16 -3.63 17.50
CA GLY A 28 -11.09 -4.73 18.47
C GLY A 28 -12.46 -5.06 19.07
N GLU A 29 -13.26 -4.04 19.41
CA GLU A 29 -14.64 -4.24 19.89
C GLU A 29 -15.57 -4.92 18.87
N ARG A 30 -15.29 -4.79 17.56
CA ARG A 30 -16.11 -5.37 16.49
C ARG A 30 -15.71 -6.79 16.14
N HIS A 31 -14.41 -7.03 16.07
CA HIS A 31 -13.84 -8.32 15.67
C HIS A 31 -13.74 -9.29 16.83
N ASP A 32 -13.63 -8.77 18.07
CA ASP A 32 -13.48 -9.55 19.32
C ASP A 32 -12.53 -10.75 19.18
N PRO A 33 -11.27 -10.52 18.76
CA PRO A 33 -10.36 -11.61 18.43
C PRO A 33 -9.93 -12.37 19.69
N ASP A 34 -9.84 -13.70 19.60
CA ASP A 34 -9.41 -14.57 20.71
C ASP A 34 -8.02 -14.20 21.28
N SER A 35 -7.13 -13.64 20.45
CA SER A 35 -5.80 -13.17 20.85
C SER A 35 -5.82 -11.85 21.62
N GLY A 36 -6.92 -11.08 21.53
CA GLY A 36 -6.99 -9.69 21.97
C GLY A 36 -6.18 -8.72 21.11
N GLU A 37 -5.55 -9.18 20.02
CA GLU A 37 -4.70 -8.38 19.14
C GLU A 37 -5.44 -8.01 17.85
N VAL A 38 -5.35 -6.74 17.45
CA VAL A 38 -5.92 -6.24 16.19
C VAL A 38 -4.84 -6.22 15.12
N THR A 39 -5.11 -6.88 14.00
CA THR A 39 -4.22 -6.90 12.83
C THR A 39 -4.57 -5.81 11.82
N VAL A 40 -3.64 -5.51 10.91
CA VAL A 40 -3.89 -4.61 9.78
C VAL A 40 -5.07 -5.09 8.94
N GLU A 41 -5.22 -6.40 8.74
CA GLU A 41 -6.35 -6.99 8.02
C GLU A 41 -7.71 -6.60 8.62
N MET A 42 -7.89 -6.74 9.93
CA MET A 42 -9.14 -6.40 10.62
C MET A 42 -9.50 -4.91 10.45
N ILE A 43 -8.49 -4.03 10.47
CA ILE A 43 -8.69 -2.60 10.21
C ILE A 43 -9.12 -2.37 8.76
N VAL A 44 -8.45 -3.00 7.80
CA VAL A 44 -8.79 -2.88 6.38
C VAL A 44 -10.20 -3.39 6.10
N GLU A 45 -10.60 -4.52 6.67
CA GLU A 45 -11.96 -5.06 6.55
C GLU A 45 -13.01 -4.09 7.14
N THR A 46 -12.73 -3.53 8.31
CA THR A 46 -13.63 -2.56 8.95
C THR A 46 -13.76 -1.29 8.09
N MET A 47 -12.64 -0.76 7.57
CA MET A 47 -12.64 0.40 6.69
C MET A 47 -13.34 0.13 5.35
N ALA A 48 -13.18 -1.07 4.78
CA ALA A 48 -13.88 -1.46 3.57
C ALA A 48 -15.40 -1.53 3.78
N THR A 49 -15.83 -1.91 4.97
CA THR A 49 -17.25 -2.03 5.32
C THR A 49 -17.87 -0.69 5.68
N GLU A 50 -17.17 0.14 6.46
CA GLU A 50 -17.75 1.33 7.10
C GLU A 50 -17.31 2.65 6.45
N PHE A 51 -16.19 2.68 5.72
CA PHE A 51 -15.70 3.86 5.02
C PHE A 51 -15.18 3.55 3.59
N PRO A 52 -15.98 2.88 2.74
CA PRO A 52 -15.56 2.37 1.45
C PRO A 52 -15.08 3.45 0.48
N GLU A 53 -15.68 4.64 0.49
CA GLU A 53 -15.31 5.75 -0.39
C GLU A 53 -13.90 6.29 -0.09
N PHE A 54 -13.49 6.29 1.18
CA PHE A 54 -12.13 6.69 1.55
C PHE A 54 -11.12 5.63 1.13
N LEU A 55 -11.42 4.36 1.44
CA LEU A 55 -10.53 3.25 1.06
C LEU A 55 -10.38 3.16 -0.47
N MET A 56 -11.48 3.36 -1.21
CA MET A 56 -11.48 3.38 -2.67
C MET A 56 -10.65 4.54 -3.22
N ALA A 57 -10.83 5.76 -2.70
CA ALA A 57 -10.03 6.91 -3.14
C ALA A 57 -8.53 6.70 -2.92
N VAL A 58 -8.12 6.11 -1.78
CA VAL A 58 -6.73 5.75 -1.51
C VAL A 58 -6.21 4.70 -2.51
N ALA A 59 -7.01 3.67 -2.81
CA ALA A 59 -6.64 2.63 -3.77
C ALA A 59 -6.49 3.17 -5.20
N GLU A 60 -7.43 3.99 -5.66
CA GLU A 60 -7.42 4.60 -6.99
C GLU A 60 -6.20 5.52 -7.19
N GLU A 61 -5.94 6.42 -6.23
CA GLU A 61 -4.79 7.32 -6.27
C GLU A 61 -3.45 6.54 -6.26
N ASN A 62 -3.36 5.48 -5.46
CA ASN A 62 -2.18 4.62 -5.43
C ASN A 62 -1.98 3.89 -6.77
N TRP A 63 -3.05 3.40 -7.39
CA TRP A 63 -3.02 2.74 -8.69
C TRP A 63 -2.58 3.71 -9.78
N VAL A 64 -3.25 4.86 -9.92
CA VAL A 64 -2.94 5.87 -10.94
C VAL A 64 -1.50 6.35 -10.81
N ARG A 65 -1.02 6.64 -9.60
CA ARG A 65 0.36 7.05 -9.36
C ARG A 65 1.36 5.98 -9.76
N GLY A 66 1.08 4.70 -9.45
CA GLY A 66 1.94 3.58 -9.83
C GLY A 66 2.10 3.45 -11.35
N TYR A 67 1.01 3.59 -12.11
CA TYR A 67 1.09 3.58 -13.58
C TYR A 67 1.87 4.77 -14.14
N HIS A 68 1.63 5.98 -13.64
CA HIS A 68 2.38 7.16 -14.07
C HIS A 68 3.88 7.00 -13.80
N GLN A 69 4.24 6.48 -12.62
CA GLN A 69 5.64 6.21 -12.29
C GLN A 69 6.26 5.19 -13.27
N ALA A 70 5.58 4.08 -13.54
CA ALA A 70 6.09 3.06 -14.45
C ALA A 70 6.32 3.60 -15.88
N LEU A 71 5.42 4.43 -16.39
CA LEU A 71 5.60 5.07 -17.70
C LEU A 71 6.80 6.03 -17.70
N ASN A 72 6.94 6.86 -16.67
CA ASN A 72 8.07 7.77 -16.53
C ASN A 72 9.41 7.01 -16.43
N ASP A 73 9.45 5.88 -15.72
CA ASP A 73 10.65 5.05 -15.58
C ASP A 73 11.05 4.43 -16.93
N VAL A 74 10.08 4.00 -17.75
CA VAL A 74 10.33 3.52 -19.13
C VAL A 74 10.91 4.64 -20.00
N ASP A 75 10.30 5.82 -19.98
CA ASP A 75 10.76 6.98 -20.76
C ASP A 75 12.19 7.40 -20.35
N ALA A 76 12.47 7.42 -19.05
CA ALA A 76 13.79 7.72 -18.52
C ALA A 76 14.82 6.66 -18.96
N GLY A 77 14.50 5.38 -18.84
CA GLY A 77 15.37 4.28 -19.26
C GLY A 77 15.67 4.32 -20.76
N GLN A 78 14.68 4.64 -21.61
CA GLN A 78 14.90 4.79 -23.04
C GLN A 78 15.85 5.93 -23.39
N LYS A 79 15.75 7.08 -22.72
CA LYS A 79 16.65 8.21 -22.92
C LYS A 79 18.09 7.86 -22.54
N MET A 80 18.29 7.25 -21.38
CA MET A 80 19.61 6.81 -20.92
C MET A 80 20.25 5.85 -21.92
N PHE A 81 19.48 4.89 -22.45
CA PHE A 81 19.98 3.95 -23.45
C PHE A 81 20.40 4.64 -24.76
N GLN A 82 19.64 5.64 -25.22
CA GLN A 82 19.98 6.41 -26.42
C GLN A 82 21.22 7.28 -26.22
N GLU A 83 21.37 7.91 -25.05
CA GLU A 83 22.55 8.69 -24.66
C GLU A 83 23.81 7.82 -24.58
N GLU A 84 23.72 6.62 -24.00
CA GLU A 84 24.83 5.66 -23.97
C GLU A 84 25.23 5.20 -25.38
N ALA A 85 24.26 4.82 -26.23
CA ALA A 85 24.54 4.39 -27.60
C ALA A 85 25.21 5.49 -28.44
N SER A 86 24.74 6.73 -28.32
CA SER A 86 25.29 7.88 -29.05
C SER A 86 26.66 8.33 -28.53
N THR A 87 26.99 8.07 -27.25
CA THR A 87 28.31 8.37 -26.68
C THR A 87 29.36 7.32 -27.08
N ASN A 88 28.97 6.06 -27.25
CA ASN A 88 29.89 4.95 -27.54
C ASN A 88 30.32 4.87 -29.02
N ASP A 89 29.50 5.37 -29.95
CA ASP A 89 29.83 5.46 -31.39
C ASP A 89 30.77 6.63 -31.73
N GLY A 90 31.18 7.43 -30.74
CA GLY A 90 32.03 8.62 -30.89
C GLY A 90 33.52 8.45 -30.54
N LEU A 91 34.01 7.23 -30.31
CA LEU A 91 35.42 6.90 -30.03
C LEU A 91 36.09 6.10 -31.15
#